data_AF-A0A0N4Z699-F1
#
_entry.id   AF-A0A0N4Z699-F1
#
_cell.length_a   1.000
_cell.length_b   1.000
_cell.length_c   1.000
_cell.angle_alpha   90.00
_cell.angle_beta   90.00
_cell.angle_gamma   90.00
#
_symmetry.space_group_name_H-M   'P 1'
#
loop_
_entity.id
_entity.type
_entity.pdbx_description
1 polymer ?
#
loop_
_entity_poly.entity_id
_entity_poly.type
_entity_poly.pdbx_seq_one_letter_code
_entity_poly.pdbx_strand_id
1 'polypeptide(L)'
;PGFALTGSTTLPGTGRENSVMEISMDWRRPFGRRRIAAPEIKDSRTGPLIALTGAGRARWTPRDYAHLADEGFGKNAVAYRCVRMIAEAAASTPLMVMVGGVRSADHPLARLIDKPNPEQSGAELMEALYGALQTAGNAYVEATGDADGDGARDELWALRPDRVKVVPGRAGWPEAY
;
A
#
# COMPACT_ATOMS: atom_id res chain seq x y z
N PRO A 1 -48.53 -4.31 -11.42
CA PRO A 1 -49.46 -3.97 -12.53
C PRO A 1 -48.75 -4.11 -13.89
N GLY A 2 -48.94 -5.25 -14.55
CA GLY A 2 -48.34 -5.52 -15.84
C GLY A 2 -49.09 -4.87 -17.00
N PHE A 3 -48.40 -4.67 -18.12
CA PHE A 3 -49.02 -4.70 -19.44
C PHE A 3 -47.97 -5.18 -20.45
N ALA A 4 -48.27 -6.31 -21.07
CA ALA A 4 -47.59 -6.83 -22.26
C ALA A 4 -48.38 -6.37 -23.49
N LEU A 5 -47.70 -6.00 -24.58
CA LEU A 5 -48.25 -6.11 -25.91
C LEU A 5 -47.20 -6.64 -26.89
N THR A 6 -47.64 -7.67 -27.59
CA THR A 6 -47.05 -8.55 -28.58
C THR A 6 -47.28 -8.03 -30.01
N GLY A 7 -46.49 -8.54 -30.97
CA GLY A 7 -46.79 -8.55 -32.42
C GLY A 7 -45.84 -7.67 -33.24
N SER A 8 -44.76 -8.19 -33.84
CA SER A 8 -44.66 -8.99 -35.08
C SER A 8 -45.09 -8.26 -36.36
N THR A 9 -44.17 -7.99 -37.29
CA THR A 9 -44.34 -8.19 -38.74
C THR A 9 -43.00 -8.05 -39.49
N THR A 10 -42.74 -9.09 -40.28
CA THR A 10 -41.67 -9.43 -41.24
C THR A 10 -41.71 -8.61 -42.54
N LEU A 11 -40.59 -8.00 -43.01
CA LEU A 11 -39.74 -8.33 -44.20
C LEU A 11 -39.51 -7.03 -45.04
N PRO A 12 -38.65 -6.98 -46.08
CA PRO A 12 -37.22 -7.29 -46.17
C PRO A 12 -36.41 -6.14 -46.82
N GLY A 13 -35.08 -6.18 -46.72
CA GLY A 13 -34.22 -5.64 -47.78
C GLY A 13 -33.30 -4.46 -47.44
N THR A 14 -32.00 -4.79 -47.50
CA THR A 14 -30.88 -3.98 -48.02
C THR A 14 -30.41 -2.77 -47.24
N GLY A 15 -29.22 -2.90 -46.63
CA GLY A 15 -28.38 -1.75 -46.29
C GLY A 15 -27.36 -2.04 -45.19
N ARG A 16 -26.22 -2.63 -45.58
CA ARG A 16 -24.92 -2.69 -44.86
C ARG A 16 -24.94 -2.14 -43.41
N GLU A 17 -24.94 -3.05 -42.44
CA GLU A 17 -24.52 -2.72 -41.07
C GLU A 17 -23.17 -3.36 -40.76
N ASN A 18 -22.32 -2.52 -40.19
CA ASN A 18 -20.93 -2.77 -39.87
C ASN A 18 -20.83 -3.90 -38.84
N SER A 19 -19.93 -4.85 -39.11
CA SER A 19 -19.51 -5.86 -38.14
C SER A 19 -18.80 -5.15 -36.97
N VAL A 20 -19.55 -4.91 -35.90
CA VAL A 20 -18.97 -4.69 -34.57
C VAL A 20 -18.93 -6.06 -33.92
N MET A 21 -17.73 -6.64 -33.81
CA MET A 21 -17.49 -7.81 -32.96
C MET A 21 -17.63 -7.36 -31.50
N GLU A 22 -18.83 -7.49 -30.97
CA GLU A 22 -19.09 -7.38 -29.54
C GLU A 22 -18.71 -8.72 -28.88
N ILE A 23 -17.55 -8.77 -28.22
CA ILE A 23 -17.15 -9.91 -27.40
C ILE A 23 -17.92 -9.80 -26.08
N SER A 24 -19.12 -10.38 -26.08
CA SER A 24 -19.92 -10.59 -24.86
C SER A 24 -19.53 -11.91 -24.20
N MET A 25 -18.91 -11.81 -23.02
CA MET A 25 -18.55 -12.96 -22.18
C MET A 25 -19.72 -13.26 -21.22
N ASP A 26 -20.61 -14.16 -21.63
CA ASP A 26 -21.76 -14.60 -20.83
C ASP A 26 -21.32 -15.60 -19.73
N TRP A 27 -21.33 -15.13 -18.47
CA TRP A 27 -20.88 -15.85 -17.27
C TRP A 27 -21.86 -16.91 -16.74
N ARG A 28 -23.03 -17.15 -17.37
CA ARG A 28 -24.11 -17.92 -16.72
C ARG A 28 -24.34 -19.35 -17.23
N ARG A 29 -23.32 -20.21 -17.19
CA ARG A 29 -23.51 -21.68 -17.27
C ARG A 29 -22.92 -22.41 -16.06
N PRO A 30 -23.72 -23.21 -15.32
CA PRO A 30 -23.23 -23.94 -14.15
C PRO A 30 -22.58 -25.26 -14.60
N PHE A 31 -21.26 -25.37 -14.44
CA PHE A 31 -20.56 -26.64 -14.62
C PHE A 31 -20.71 -27.51 -13.37
N GLY A 32 -21.36 -28.66 -13.55
CA GLY A 32 -21.69 -29.64 -12.52
C GLY A 32 -20.47 -30.27 -11.85
N ARG A 33 -20.66 -30.63 -10.57
CA ARG A 33 -19.72 -31.37 -9.75
C ARG A 33 -19.57 -32.81 -10.22
N ARG A 34 -18.31 -33.27 -10.33
CA ARG A 34 -17.92 -34.64 -9.96
C ARG A 34 -16.55 -34.58 -9.29
N ARG A 35 -16.53 -34.46 -7.95
CA ARG A 35 -15.30 -34.63 -7.17
C ARG A 35 -15.04 -36.12 -7.03
N ILE A 36 -14.07 -36.65 -7.79
CA ILE A 36 -13.43 -37.91 -7.44
C ILE A 36 -12.49 -37.55 -6.29
N ALA A 37 -12.89 -37.85 -5.06
CA ALA A 37 -12.01 -37.71 -3.90
C ALA A 37 -10.98 -38.84 -3.95
N ALA A 38 -9.76 -38.53 -4.39
CA ALA A 38 -8.62 -39.40 -4.13
C ALA A 38 -8.42 -39.49 -2.60
N PRO A 39 -8.17 -40.68 -2.03
CA PRO A 39 -7.86 -40.78 -0.61
C PRO A 39 -6.50 -40.13 -0.36
N GLU A 40 -6.49 -38.92 0.20
CA GLU A 40 -5.28 -38.28 0.71
C GLU A 40 -4.86 -39.00 1.99
N ILE A 41 -3.93 -39.96 1.86
CA ILE A 41 -3.24 -40.54 3.01
C ILE A 41 -2.13 -39.56 3.39
N LYS A 42 -2.44 -38.65 4.31
CA LYS A 42 -1.47 -37.74 4.91
C LYS A 42 -0.70 -38.49 6.00
N ASP A 43 0.35 -39.20 5.59
CA ASP A 43 1.34 -39.75 6.52
C ASP A 43 2.28 -38.60 6.97
N SER A 44 1.78 -37.77 7.87
CA SER A 44 2.61 -36.81 8.61
C SER A 44 2.50 -37.13 10.08
N ARG A 45 3.50 -37.86 10.57
CA ARG A 45 3.71 -38.17 11.97
C ARG A 45 4.24 -36.93 12.73
N THR A 46 3.54 -35.81 12.60
CA THR A 46 3.83 -34.58 13.36
C THR A 46 2.98 -34.62 14.60
N GLY A 47 3.55 -35.08 15.72
CA GLY A 47 2.90 -34.97 17.04
C GLY A 47 2.56 -33.51 17.37
N PRO A 48 1.59 -33.25 18.26
CA PRO A 48 1.26 -31.89 18.68
C PRO A 48 2.46 -31.29 19.42
N LEU A 49 3.18 -30.41 18.74
CA LEU A 49 4.27 -29.65 19.32
C LEU A 49 3.66 -28.43 20.01
N ILE A 50 3.32 -28.58 21.30
CA ILE A 50 2.97 -27.45 22.14
C ILE A 50 4.29 -26.77 22.53
N ALA A 51 4.58 -25.63 21.88
CA ALA A 51 5.67 -24.77 22.31
C ALA A 51 5.23 -24.00 23.58
N LEU A 52 5.67 -24.45 24.76
CA LEU A 52 5.64 -23.60 25.96
C LEU A 52 6.74 -22.54 25.81
N THR A 53 6.39 -21.39 25.22
CA THR A 53 7.20 -20.18 25.39
C THR A 53 6.94 -19.65 26.79
N GLY A 54 7.83 -19.96 27.74
CA GLY A 54 7.93 -19.20 28.98
C GLY A 54 8.05 -17.71 28.65
N ALA A 55 7.55 -16.82 29.52
CA ALA A 55 7.54 -15.36 29.36
C ALA A 55 8.95 -14.79 29.16
N GLY A 56 9.50 -15.02 27.98
CA GLY A 56 10.81 -14.60 27.52
C GLY A 56 10.61 -13.38 26.66
N ARG A 57 11.45 -12.37 26.90
CA ARG A 57 11.56 -11.16 26.09
C ARG A 57 11.36 -11.49 24.62
N ALA A 58 10.48 -10.75 23.95
CA ALA A 58 10.25 -10.87 22.52
C ALA A 58 11.61 -10.86 21.79
N ARG A 59 12.04 -12.03 21.35
CA ARG A 59 13.25 -12.20 20.55
C ARG A 59 12.76 -12.26 19.12
N TRP A 60 12.54 -11.09 18.53
CA TRP A 60 12.33 -10.98 17.10
C TRP A 60 13.52 -11.63 16.41
N THR A 61 13.27 -12.48 15.41
CA THR A 61 14.31 -12.95 14.49
C THR A 61 15.14 -11.72 14.08
N PRO A 62 16.49 -11.77 14.06
CA PRO A 62 17.27 -10.71 13.44
C PRO A 62 16.87 -10.67 11.96
N ARG A 63 15.83 -9.88 11.65
CA ARG A 63 15.47 -9.55 10.29
C ARG A 63 16.53 -8.55 9.89
N ASP A 64 17.56 -9.05 9.22
CA ASP A 64 18.50 -8.20 8.52
C ASP A 64 17.76 -7.55 7.35
N TYR A 65 16.92 -6.56 7.68
CA TYR A 65 16.03 -5.88 6.74
C TYR A 65 16.82 -5.22 5.62
N ALA A 66 18.04 -4.76 5.92
CA ALA A 66 18.96 -4.25 4.90
C ALA A 66 19.27 -5.34 3.87
N HIS A 67 19.61 -6.56 4.31
CA HIS A 67 19.83 -7.69 3.42
C HIS A 67 18.56 -8.14 2.68
N LEU A 68 17.40 -8.16 3.35
CA LEU A 68 16.13 -8.51 2.71
C LEU A 68 15.69 -7.46 1.68
N ALA A 69 15.96 -6.17 1.92
CA ALA A 69 15.71 -5.11 0.96
C ALA A 69 16.70 -5.17 -0.22
N ASP A 70 17.98 -5.49 0.02
CA ASP A 70 18.97 -5.65 -1.05
C ASP A 70 18.62 -6.83 -1.98
N GLU A 71 18.36 -8.01 -1.42
CA GLU A 71 17.98 -9.20 -2.19
C GLU A 71 16.56 -9.09 -2.77
N GLY A 72 15.62 -8.58 -1.97
CA GLY A 72 14.19 -8.57 -2.28
C GLY A 72 13.76 -7.41 -3.17
N PHE A 73 14.45 -6.27 -3.15
CA PHE A 73 14.13 -5.08 -3.95
C PHE A 73 15.29 -4.69 -4.87
N GLY A 74 16.52 -4.62 -4.36
CA GLY A 74 17.69 -4.22 -5.15
C GLY A 74 18.04 -5.16 -6.31
N LYS A 75 17.92 -6.48 -6.09
CA LYS A 75 18.28 -7.54 -7.07
C LYS A 75 17.09 -8.17 -7.80
N ASN A 76 15.87 -7.74 -7.50
CA ASN A 76 14.65 -8.28 -8.10
C ASN A 76 13.86 -7.20 -8.82
N ALA A 77 13.89 -7.23 -10.16
CA ALA A 77 13.22 -6.23 -11.00
C ALA A 77 11.69 -6.19 -10.82
N VAL A 78 11.06 -7.33 -10.51
CA VAL A 78 9.60 -7.40 -10.30
C VAL A 78 9.25 -6.67 -9.01
N ALA A 79 9.93 -7.01 -7.92
CA ALA A 79 9.72 -6.37 -6.63
C ALA A 79 10.09 -4.88 -6.66
N TYR A 80 11.19 -4.52 -7.33
CA TYR A 80 11.54 -3.13 -7.60
C TYR A 80 10.38 -2.37 -8.25
N ARG A 81 9.81 -2.93 -9.33
CA ARG A 81 8.72 -2.25 -10.04
C ARG A 81 7.45 -2.18 -9.21
N CYS A 82 7.10 -3.23 -8.47
CA CYS A 82 5.94 -3.21 -7.58
C CYS A 82 6.05 -2.08 -6.54
N VAL A 83 7.18 -2.00 -5.84
CA VAL A 83 7.40 -0.98 -4.81
C VAL A 83 7.40 0.42 -5.41
N ARG A 84 8.09 0.63 -6.53
CA ARG A 84 8.10 1.92 -7.24
C ARG A 84 6.71 2.34 -7.67
N MET A 85 5.94 1.44 -8.30
CA MET A 85 4.59 1.75 -8.77
C MET A 85 3.66 2.14 -7.62
N ILE A 86 3.73 1.44 -6.48
CA ILE A 86 2.92 1.76 -5.30
C ILE A 86 3.36 3.10 -4.70
N ALA A 87 4.66 3.34 -4.57
CA ALA A 87 5.19 4.57 -4.00
C ALA A 87 4.84 5.79 -4.86
N GLU A 88 5.05 5.72 -6.18
CA GLU A 88 4.68 6.76 -7.15
C GLU A 88 3.17 7.04 -7.10
N ALA A 89 2.34 5.99 -7.12
CA ALA A 89 0.89 6.15 -7.09
C ALA A 89 0.39 6.77 -5.79
N ALA A 90 0.91 6.34 -4.64
CA ALA A 90 0.54 6.90 -3.35
C ALA A 90 1.02 8.35 -3.20
N ALA A 91 2.24 8.68 -3.63
CA ALA A 91 2.78 10.04 -3.60
C ALA A 91 2.06 10.99 -4.57
N SER A 92 1.45 10.47 -5.64
CA SER A 92 0.67 11.28 -6.58
C SER A 92 -0.65 11.81 -6.01
N THR A 93 -1.09 11.30 -4.85
CA THR A 93 -2.34 11.73 -4.20
C THR A 93 -2.10 13.01 -3.40
N PRO A 94 -2.72 14.15 -3.75
CA PRO A 94 -2.52 15.40 -3.02
C PRO A 94 -3.05 15.31 -1.58
N LEU A 95 -2.23 15.71 -0.62
CA LEU A 95 -2.66 15.88 0.76
C LEU A 95 -3.34 17.25 0.93
N MET A 96 -4.37 17.31 1.77
CA MET A 96 -5.12 18.53 2.05
C MET A 96 -5.20 18.78 3.54
N VAL A 97 -4.90 20.02 3.95
CA VAL A 97 -5.01 20.45 5.33
C VAL A 97 -6.45 20.87 5.63
N MET A 98 -7.00 20.30 6.70
CA MET A 98 -8.36 20.57 7.17
C MET A 98 -8.30 21.13 8.58
N VAL A 99 -8.92 22.29 8.79
CA VAL A 99 -9.03 22.95 10.12
C VAL A 99 -10.50 23.10 10.44
N GLY A 100 -10.96 22.48 11.54
CA GLY A 100 -12.38 22.52 11.94
C GLY A 100 -13.35 21.96 10.89
N GLY A 101 -12.91 21.02 10.05
CA GLY A 101 -13.71 20.45 8.98
C GLY A 101 -13.76 21.27 7.68
N VAL A 102 -13.00 22.36 7.58
CA VAL A 102 -12.90 23.19 6.37
C VAL A 102 -11.50 23.09 5.78
N ARG A 103 -11.41 23.02 4.44
CA ARG A 103 -10.14 23.02 3.73
C ARG A 103 -9.43 24.36 3.90
N SER A 104 -8.18 24.31 4.34
CA SER A 104 -7.31 25.48 4.48
C SER A 104 -6.09 25.31 3.57
N ALA A 105 -6.14 25.92 2.38
CA ALA A 105 -5.05 25.85 1.41
C ALA A 105 -3.85 26.73 1.82
N ASP A 106 -4.11 27.86 2.48
CA ASP A 106 -3.08 28.81 2.91
C ASP A 106 -2.40 28.43 4.23
N HIS A 107 -2.74 27.27 4.80
CA HIS A 107 -2.16 26.80 6.06
C HIS A 107 -0.65 26.56 5.89
N PRO A 108 0.22 26.99 6.83
CA PRO A 108 1.67 26.79 6.74
C PRO A 108 2.07 25.33 6.48
N LEU A 109 1.42 24.38 7.16
CA LEU A 109 1.61 22.94 6.93
C LEU A 109 1.34 22.50 5.47
N ALA A 110 0.38 23.11 4.77
CA ALA A 110 0.11 22.76 3.38
C ALA A 110 1.31 23.14 2.49
N ARG A 111 1.92 24.31 2.75
CA ARG A 111 3.14 24.75 2.07
C ARG A 111 4.34 23.87 2.41
N LEU A 112 4.48 23.50 3.69
CA LEU A 112 5.55 22.61 4.16
C LEU A 112 5.46 21.22 3.52
N ILE A 113 4.26 20.66 3.42
CA ILE A 113 4.08 19.34 2.78
C ILE A 113 4.41 19.41 1.28
N ASP A 114 4.05 20.48 0.59
CA ASP A 114 4.29 20.64 -0.85
C ASP A 114 5.79 20.87 -1.17
N LYS A 115 6.48 21.64 -0.33
CA LYS A 115 7.92 21.88 -0.40
C LYS A 115 8.58 21.61 0.95
N PRO A 116 8.91 20.34 1.26
CA PRO A 116 9.39 19.92 2.57
C PRO A 116 10.79 20.40 2.91
N ASN A 117 11.65 20.58 1.91
CA ASN A 117 12.99 21.13 2.10
C ASN A 117 13.50 21.69 0.75
N PRO A 118 14.67 22.36 0.71
CA PRO A 118 15.19 22.93 -0.53
C PRO A 118 15.46 21.88 -1.63
N GLU A 119 15.79 20.65 -1.25
CA GLU A 119 16.31 19.61 -2.15
C GLU A 119 15.21 18.80 -2.85
N GLN A 120 14.06 18.57 -2.20
CA GLN A 120 13.02 17.70 -2.71
C GLN A 120 11.62 18.36 -2.65
N SER A 121 10.72 17.86 -3.47
CA SER A 121 9.28 18.16 -3.45
C SER A 121 8.55 17.26 -2.44
N GLY A 122 7.30 17.62 -2.13
CA GLY A 122 6.42 16.81 -1.30
C GLY A 122 6.22 15.40 -1.85
N ALA A 123 6.03 15.28 -3.17
CA ALA A 123 5.88 14.00 -3.83
C ALA A 123 7.14 13.13 -3.68
N GLU A 124 8.33 13.68 -3.87
CA GLU A 124 9.59 12.96 -3.70
C GLU A 124 9.82 12.50 -2.25
N LEU A 125 9.51 13.35 -1.26
CA LEU A 125 9.55 12.95 0.15
C LEU A 125 8.59 11.79 0.41
N MET A 126 7.35 11.88 -0.09
CA MET A 126 6.34 10.84 0.10
C MET A 126 6.74 9.53 -0.61
N GLU A 127 7.29 9.60 -1.82
CA GLU A 127 7.85 8.42 -2.51
C GLU A 127 8.91 7.72 -1.66
N ALA A 128 9.83 8.49 -1.06
CA ALA A 128 10.86 7.95 -0.18
C ALA A 128 10.27 7.28 1.06
N LEU A 129 9.27 7.89 1.70
CA LEU A 129 8.59 7.34 2.86
C LEU A 129 7.82 6.06 2.54
N TYR A 130 7.06 6.04 1.44
CA TYR A 130 6.34 4.84 1.01
C TYR A 130 7.29 3.73 0.57
N GLY A 131 8.44 4.06 -0.03
CA GLY A 131 9.50 3.10 -0.32
C GLY A 131 10.07 2.47 0.96
N ALA A 132 10.38 3.30 1.96
CA ALA A 132 10.88 2.84 3.27
C ALA A 132 9.86 1.96 4.00
N LEU A 133 8.58 2.36 4.04
CA LEU A 133 7.51 1.56 4.63
C LEU A 133 7.37 0.17 3.99
N GLN A 134 7.47 0.08 2.67
CA GLN A 134 7.34 -1.19 1.95
C GLN A 134 8.56 -2.10 2.11
N THR A 135 9.76 -1.53 2.21
CA THR A 135 11.03 -2.30 2.21
C THR A 135 11.55 -2.62 3.61
N ALA A 136 11.48 -1.65 4.53
CA ALA A 136 11.94 -1.79 5.91
C ALA A 136 10.79 -2.05 6.90
N GLY A 137 9.55 -1.71 6.54
CA GLY A 137 8.38 -1.82 7.43
C GLY A 137 8.19 -0.59 8.34
N ASN A 138 9.04 0.42 8.20
CA ASN A 138 9.04 1.63 9.00
C ASN A 138 9.61 2.80 8.18
N ALA A 139 9.24 4.01 8.54
CA ALA A 139 9.75 5.24 7.95
C ALA A 139 9.76 6.33 9.01
N TYR A 140 10.71 7.26 8.90
CA TYR A 140 10.88 8.34 9.85
C TYR A 140 11.10 9.65 9.12
N VAL A 141 10.58 10.73 9.71
CA VAL A 141 10.75 12.10 9.23
C VAL A 141 11.33 12.90 10.38
N GLU A 142 12.46 13.55 10.15
CA GLU A 142 12.99 14.58 11.02
C GLU A 142 12.38 15.92 10.63
N ALA A 143 11.88 16.66 11.61
CA ALA A 143 11.34 17.99 11.42
C ALA A 143 12.27 19.00 12.09
N THR A 144 12.79 19.95 11.32
CA THR A 144 13.76 20.95 11.77
C THR A 144 13.30 22.36 11.41
N GLY A 145 14.00 23.36 11.91
CA GLY A 145 13.60 24.76 11.80
C GLY A 145 12.60 25.19 12.88
N ASP A 146 12.56 26.50 13.08
CA ASP A 146 11.67 27.28 13.94
C ASP A 146 11.93 28.77 13.67
N ALA A 147 11.95 29.15 12.38
CA ALA A 147 12.37 30.48 11.94
C ALA A 147 11.50 31.60 12.52
N ASP A 148 10.20 31.32 12.70
CA ASP A 148 9.22 32.25 13.25
C ASP A 148 9.11 32.18 14.79
N GLY A 149 9.78 31.22 15.44
CA GLY A 149 9.79 31.05 16.90
C GLY A 149 8.44 30.65 17.51
N ASP A 150 7.51 30.17 16.67
CA ASP A 150 6.17 29.73 17.07
C ASP A 150 6.09 28.21 17.31
N GLY A 151 7.23 27.51 17.16
CA GLY A 151 7.36 26.07 17.30
C GLY A 151 6.96 25.29 16.04
N ALA A 152 6.53 25.96 14.96
CA ALA A 152 6.34 25.33 13.67
C ALA A 152 7.70 24.96 13.07
N ARG A 153 7.73 23.83 12.35
CA ARG A 153 8.96 23.35 11.69
C ARG A 153 8.97 23.84 10.26
N ASP A 154 10.14 24.26 9.79
CA ASP A 154 10.33 24.82 8.46
C ASP A 154 10.70 23.76 7.43
N GLU A 155 11.25 22.64 7.90
CA GLU A 155 11.77 21.61 7.02
C GLU A 155 11.46 20.19 7.52
N LEU A 156 11.29 19.27 6.56
CA LEU A 156 11.07 17.86 6.76
C LEU A 156 12.10 17.03 5.97
N TRP A 157 12.73 16.08 6.65
CA TRP A 157 13.77 15.21 6.09
C TRP A 157 13.44 13.73 6.33
N ALA A 158 13.37 12.93 5.27
CA ALA A 158 13.22 11.49 5.41
C ALA A 158 14.51 10.87 5.94
N LEU A 159 14.43 10.17 7.07
CA LEU A 159 15.57 9.45 7.63
C LEU A 159 15.61 8.01 7.10
N ARG A 160 16.83 7.51 6.91
CA ARG A 160 17.04 6.13 6.46
C ARG A 160 16.69 5.16 7.60
N PRO A 161 15.69 4.28 7.43
CA PRO A 161 15.14 3.48 8.53
C PRO A 161 16.13 2.47 9.14
N ASP A 162 17.12 2.01 8.37
CA ASP A 162 18.17 1.11 8.85
C ASP A 162 19.18 1.78 9.79
N ARG A 163 19.18 3.13 9.85
CA ARG A 163 20.08 3.92 10.70
C ARG A 163 19.40 4.51 11.94
N VAL A 164 18.09 4.31 12.09
CA VAL A 164 17.31 4.80 13.22
C VAL A 164 17.08 3.68 14.21
N LYS A 165 17.24 3.95 15.51
CA LYS A 165 17.11 2.94 16.56
C LYS A 165 16.24 3.45 17.69
N VAL A 166 15.07 2.84 17.82
CA VAL A 166 14.15 3.10 18.92
C VAL A 166 14.81 2.75 20.26
N VAL A 167 14.82 3.73 21.18
CA VAL A 167 15.17 3.55 22.59
C VAL A 167 13.87 3.34 23.37
N PRO A 168 13.61 2.13 23.89
CA PRO A 168 12.38 1.85 24.61
C PRO A 168 12.43 2.52 25.99
N GLY A 169 11.40 3.29 26.28
CA GLY A 169 11.23 3.93 27.58
C GLY A 169 10.64 3.02 28.63
N ARG A 170 10.68 3.49 29.88
CA ARG A 170 10.24 2.69 31.05
C ARG A 170 8.76 2.29 30.98
N ALA A 171 7.93 3.11 30.36
CA ALA A 171 6.49 2.89 30.20
C ALA A 171 6.12 2.04 28.97
N GLY A 172 7.12 1.54 28.20
CA GLY A 172 6.89 0.80 26.96
C GLY A 172 6.67 1.67 25.72
N TRP A 173 6.71 3.00 25.87
CA TRP A 173 6.73 3.96 24.77
C TRP A 173 8.17 4.30 24.37
N PRO A 174 8.45 4.62 23.10
CA PRO A 174 9.74 5.16 22.68
C PRO A 174 10.10 6.44 23.46
N GLU A 175 11.30 6.49 24.03
CA GLU A 175 11.88 7.70 24.65
C GLU A 175 12.78 8.47 23.67
N ALA A 176 13.41 7.77 22.72
CA ALA A 176 14.25 8.36 21.67
C ALA A 176 14.32 7.43 20.43
N TYR A 177 14.93 7.93 19.35
CA TYR A 177 15.07 7.27 18.05
C TYR A 177 16.49 7.42 17.50
#